data_AF-A0A2H0WXX3-F1
#
_entry.id   AF-A0A2H0WXX3-F1
#
_cell.length_a   1.000
_cell.length_b   1.000
_cell.length_c   1.000
_cell.angle_alpha   90.00
_cell.angle_beta   90.00
_cell.angle_gamma   90.00
#
_symmetry.space_group_name_H-M   'P 1'
#
loop_
_entity.id
_entity.type
_entity.pdbx_description
1 polymer ?
#
loop_
_entity_poly.entity_id
_entity_poly.type
_entity_poly.pdbx_seq_one_letter_code
_entity_poly.pdbx_strand_id
1 'polypeptide(L)'
;MSSFIKKIWERKFLSFVILLVLAGGGYYGYKYFFSSTTAVTTYTLATVQKGTVVVSVSGTGQVSASNQVDIKPKVSGDIAVFNMKNSQAVKSGALLAQLDTKDAQKTVRDAQTSLESAQLALDKLNQPADELSILQSENSLIQAQESKQSAENSLEKAYDDAFNAVSNAFIDLPGVMSGLDNLLYAKTFDRNQQNVEWYANEAYKVSKADPKVWQYRDGVNGAYDIARES
;
A
#
# COMPACT_ATOMS: atom_id res chain seq x y z
N MET A 1 -56.30 -110.19 112.59
CA MET A 1 -56.28 -109.71 111.19
C MET A 1 -57.13 -108.44 111.09
N SER A 2 -56.54 -107.23 111.28
CA SER A 2 -57.19 -105.93 110.96
C SER A 2 -56.36 -104.65 111.24
N SER A 3 -55.01 -104.66 111.28
CA SER A 3 -54.25 -103.42 111.59
C SER A 3 -53.59 -102.72 110.40
N PHE A 4 -53.76 -103.20 109.15
CA PHE A 4 -53.14 -102.58 107.97
C PHE A 4 -53.94 -101.40 107.37
N ILE A 5 -55.22 -101.23 107.70
CA ILE A 5 -56.10 -100.23 107.06
C ILE A 5 -56.05 -98.84 107.72
N LYS A 6 -55.67 -98.72 109.00
CA LYS A 6 -55.59 -97.42 109.69
C LYS A 6 -54.44 -96.53 109.23
N LYS A 7 -53.32 -97.10 108.78
CA LYS A 7 -52.08 -96.35 108.50
C LYS A 7 -52.09 -95.59 107.16
N ILE A 8 -52.97 -95.97 106.23
CA ILE A 8 -53.14 -95.29 104.93
C ILE A 8 -54.11 -94.09 105.03
N TRP A 9 -55.01 -94.09 106.01
CA TRP A 9 -56.05 -93.06 106.13
C TRP A 9 -55.55 -91.76 106.79
N GLU A 10 -54.62 -91.86 107.76
CA GLU A 10 -54.07 -90.66 108.44
C GLU A 10 -53.17 -89.80 107.53
N ARG A 11 -52.42 -90.41 106.60
CA ARG A 11 -51.54 -89.66 105.69
C ARG A 11 -52.29 -88.99 104.53
N LYS A 12 -53.42 -89.55 104.10
CA LYS A 12 -54.25 -88.95 103.03
C LYS A 12 -55.05 -87.75 103.53
N PHE A 13 -55.51 -87.74 104.78
CA PHE A 13 -56.22 -86.61 105.37
C PHE A 13 -55.30 -85.38 105.54
N LEU A 14 -54.07 -85.57 106.03
CA LEU A 14 -53.12 -84.47 106.21
C LEU A 14 -52.73 -83.80 104.89
N SER A 15 -52.58 -84.58 103.82
CA SER A 15 -52.27 -84.06 102.47
C SER A 15 -53.43 -83.26 101.87
N PHE A 16 -54.69 -83.63 102.18
CA PHE A 16 -55.88 -82.89 101.76
C PHE A 16 -56.00 -81.53 102.46
N VAL A 17 -55.69 -81.45 103.76
CA VAL A 17 -55.72 -80.19 104.52
C VAL A 17 -54.67 -79.19 104.01
N ILE A 18 -53.45 -79.64 103.68
CA ILE A 18 -52.41 -78.78 103.10
C ILE A 18 -52.80 -78.24 101.72
N LEU A 19 -53.44 -79.06 100.88
CA LEU A 19 -53.92 -78.63 99.57
C LEU A 19 -55.00 -77.53 99.69
N LEU A 20 -55.87 -77.63 100.69
CA LEU A 20 -56.94 -76.67 100.95
C LEU A 20 -56.38 -75.31 101.43
N VAL A 21 -55.33 -75.32 102.26
CA VAL A 21 -54.65 -74.09 102.71
C VAL A 21 -53.90 -73.42 101.55
N LEU A 22 -53.24 -74.18 100.68
CA LEU A 22 -52.57 -73.63 99.49
C LEU A 22 -53.57 -73.05 98.47
N ALA A 23 -54.71 -73.71 98.27
CA ALA A 23 -55.77 -73.19 97.40
C ALA A 23 -56.41 -71.91 97.98
N GLY A 24 -56.67 -71.89 99.29
CA GLY A 24 -57.21 -70.71 99.98
C GLY A 24 -56.24 -69.52 99.98
N GLY A 25 -54.96 -69.76 100.28
CA GLY A 25 -53.91 -68.74 100.26
C GLY A 25 -53.63 -68.22 98.85
N GLY A 26 -53.60 -69.10 97.85
CA GLY A 26 -53.41 -68.73 96.45
C GLY A 26 -54.55 -67.88 95.89
N TYR A 27 -55.80 -68.20 96.24
CA TYR A 27 -56.97 -67.44 95.79
C TYR A 27 -57.00 -66.01 96.37
N TYR A 28 -56.70 -65.87 97.67
CA TYR A 28 -56.69 -64.56 98.32
C TYR A 28 -55.52 -63.67 97.84
N GLY A 29 -54.34 -64.26 97.64
CA GLY A 29 -53.17 -63.55 97.11
C GLY A 29 -53.38 -63.01 95.69
N TYR A 30 -54.03 -63.79 94.82
CA TYR A 30 -54.31 -63.35 93.46
C TYR A 30 -55.33 -62.19 93.43
N LYS A 31 -56.38 -62.25 94.26
CA LYS A 31 -57.41 -61.19 94.28
C LYS A 31 -56.88 -59.84 94.77
N TYR A 32 -55.95 -59.84 95.72
CA TYR A 32 -55.38 -58.61 96.28
C TYR A 32 -54.35 -57.96 95.35
N PHE A 33 -53.61 -58.76 94.56
CA PHE A 33 -52.58 -58.23 93.65
C PHE A 33 -53.13 -57.85 92.26
N PHE A 34 -54.27 -58.41 91.84
CA PHE A 34 -54.81 -58.23 90.47
C PHE A 34 -56.13 -57.43 90.38
N SER A 35 -56.56 -56.76 91.46
CA SER A 35 -57.71 -55.85 91.37
C SER A 35 -57.32 -54.58 90.61
N SER A 36 -57.76 -54.54 89.35
CA SER A 36 -57.43 -53.57 88.32
C SER A 36 -57.91 -52.15 88.67
N THR A 37 -56.98 -51.19 88.66
CA THR A 37 -57.27 -49.76 88.72
C THR A 37 -57.98 -49.33 87.43
N THR A 38 -59.19 -48.82 87.58
CA THR A 38 -60.05 -48.24 86.54
C THR A 38 -59.30 -47.19 85.69
N ALA A 39 -59.21 -47.42 84.38
CA ALA A 39 -58.64 -46.47 83.44
C ALA A 39 -59.58 -45.26 83.26
N VAL A 40 -59.16 -44.08 83.73
CA VAL A 40 -59.84 -42.81 83.49
C VAL A 40 -59.36 -42.26 82.15
N THR A 41 -60.27 -42.10 81.19
CA THR A 41 -59.98 -41.49 79.89
C THR A 41 -59.91 -39.97 80.02
N THR A 42 -58.72 -39.39 79.87
CA THR A 42 -58.50 -37.93 79.92
C THR A 42 -58.50 -37.37 78.50
N TYR A 43 -59.38 -36.41 78.22
CA TYR A 43 -59.36 -35.63 76.97
C TYR A 43 -58.53 -34.35 77.17
N THR A 44 -57.51 -34.16 76.35
CA THR A 44 -56.75 -32.90 76.31
C THR A 44 -57.51 -31.90 75.44
N LEU A 45 -58.29 -31.03 76.08
CA LEU A 45 -58.96 -29.91 75.40
C LEU A 45 -58.00 -28.72 75.37
N ALA A 46 -57.85 -28.10 74.20
CA ALA A 46 -57.09 -26.87 74.01
C ALA A 46 -58.01 -25.73 73.57
N THR A 47 -57.86 -24.57 74.20
CA THR A 47 -58.66 -23.37 73.91
C THR A 47 -58.17 -22.72 72.61
N VAL A 48 -59.04 -22.53 71.63
CA VAL A 48 -58.68 -21.89 70.35
C VAL A 48 -58.49 -20.39 70.54
N GLN A 49 -57.30 -19.88 70.22
CA GLN A 49 -56.97 -18.45 70.24
C GLN A 49 -56.78 -17.92 68.81
N LYS A 50 -57.37 -16.78 68.49
CA LYS A 50 -57.16 -16.09 67.21
C LYS A 50 -55.86 -15.30 67.28
N GLY A 51 -54.87 -15.69 66.49
CA GLY A 51 -53.64 -14.93 66.24
C GLY A 51 -53.44 -14.69 64.74
N THR A 52 -52.75 -13.61 64.39
CA THR A 52 -52.42 -13.30 63.00
C THR A 52 -51.37 -14.28 62.48
N VAL A 53 -51.73 -15.07 61.47
CA VAL A 53 -50.79 -15.96 60.78
C VAL A 53 -50.11 -15.17 59.66
N VAL A 54 -48.83 -14.85 59.83
CA VAL A 54 -48.01 -14.24 58.78
C VAL A 54 -47.49 -15.36 57.87
N VAL A 55 -48.06 -15.47 56.67
CA VAL A 55 -47.55 -16.39 55.64
C VAL A 55 -46.47 -15.65 54.87
N SER A 56 -45.20 -15.97 55.12
CA SER A 56 -44.11 -15.50 54.27
C SER A 56 -43.88 -16.50 53.14
N VAL A 57 -43.76 -15.98 51.91
CA VAL A 57 -43.41 -16.78 50.74
C VAL A 57 -41.92 -16.52 50.46
N SER A 58 -41.08 -17.49 50.76
CA SER A 58 -39.65 -17.43 50.45
C SER A 58 -39.39 -17.94 49.04
N GLY A 59 -38.97 -17.06 48.14
CA GLY A 59 -38.48 -17.41 46.81
C GLY A 59 -36.97 -17.21 46.72
N THR A 60 -36.23 -18.21 46.25
CA THR A 60 -34.79 -18.06 45.95
C THR A 60 -34.64 -17.47 44.56
N GLY A 61 -34.02 -16.30 44.45
CA GLY A 61 -33.60 -15.69 43.19
C GLY A 61 -32.08 -15.60 43.12
N GLN A 62 -31.50 -15.84 41.96
CA GLN A 62 -30.06 -15.64 41.74
C GLN A 62 -29.80 -14.14 41.50
N VAL A 63 -28.92 -13.54 42.30
CA VAL A 63 -28.45 -12.17 42.07
C VAL A 63 -27.31 -12.21 41.06
N SER A 64 -27.45 -11.45 39.98
CA SER A 64 -26.42 -11.30 38.94
C SER A 64 -26.05 -9.83 38.77
N ALA A 65 -24.80 -9.56 38.41
CA ALA A 65 -24.34 -8.19 38.15
C ALA A 65 -25.09 -7.59 36.95
N SER A 66 -25.57 -6.35 37.06
CA SER A 66 -26.32 -5.69 35.99
C SER A 66 -25.48 -5.41 34.74
N ASN A 67 -24.18 -5.15 34.91
CA ASN A 67 -23.25 -4.87 33.82
C ASN A 67 -21.90 -5.54 34.09
N GLN A 68 -21.58 -6.57 33.31
CA GLN A 68 -20.27 -7.21 33.29
C GLN A 68 -19.55 -6.83 32.00
N VAL A 69 -18.32 -6.35 32.11
CA VAL A 69 -17.49 -5.96 30.96
C VAL A 69 -16.13 -6.63 31.08
N ASP A 70 -15.79 -7.45 30.08
CA ASP A 70 -14.46 -8.06 29.99
C ASP A 70 -13.49 -7.05 29.36
N ILE A 71 -12.46 -6.66 30.12
CA ILE A 71 -11.42 -5.76 29.64
C ILE A 71 -10.40 -6.56 28.83
N LYS A 72 -10.38 -6.34 27.50
CA LYS A 72 -9.41 -6.93 26.58
C LYS A 72 -8.55 -5.84 25.94
N PRO A 73 -7.22 -6.02 25.84
CA PRO A 73 -6.36 -5.06 25.15
C PRO A 73 -6.72 -5.03 23.65
N LYS A 74 -6.72 -3.83 23.06
CA LYS A 74 -7.00 -3.64 21.62
C LYS A 74 -5.80 -3.99 20.72
N VAL A 75 -4.60 -3.99 21.28
CA VAL A 75 -3.34 -4.29 20.61
C VAL A 75 -2.61 -5.37 21.40
N SER A 76 -1.92 -6.27 20.70
CA SER A 76 -1.06 -7.26 21.34
C SER A 76 0.18 -6.57 21.89
N GLY A 77 0.54 -6.87 23.13
CA GLY A 77 1.74 -6.33 23.77
C GLY A 77 1.84 -6.77 25.23
N ASP A 78 3.05 -6.68 25.78
CA ASP A 78 3.32 -7.01 27.18
C ASP A 78 2.82 -5.91 28.12
N ILE A 79 2.36 -6.27 29.31
CA ILE A 79 1.94 -5.31 30.33
C ILE A 79 3.20 -4.71 30.99
N ALA A 80 3.44 -3.42 30.78
CA ALA A 80 4.54 -2.69 31.39
C ALA A 80 4.21 -2.29 32.85
N VAL A 81 2.97 -1.85 33.11
CA VAL A 81 2.53 -1.42 34.44
C VAL A 81 1.11 -1.88 34.70
N PHE A 82 0.88 -2.48 35.86
CA PHE A 82 -0.46 -2.85 36.34
C PHE A 82 -0.74 -2.15 37.68
N ASN A 83 -1.68 -1.22 37.68
CA ASN A 83 -1.90 -0.30 38.82
C ASN A 83 -3.14 -0.64 39.66
N MET A 84 -3.68 -1.85 39.51
CA MET A 84 -4.95 -2.26 40.11
C MET A 84 -4.78 -3.31 41.19
N LYS A 85 -5.57 -3.18 42.27
CA LYS A 85 -5.70 -4.21 43.30
C LYS A 85 -7.03 -4.95 43.14
N ASN A 86 -7.05 -6.24 43.49
CA ASN A 86 -8.28 -7.03 43.46
C ASN A 86 -9.36 -6.38 44.34
N SER A 87 -10.60 -6.36 43.85
CA SER A 87 -11.77 -5.75 44.50
C SER A 87 -11.76 -4.21 44.65
N GLN A 88 -10.92 -3.51 43.89
CA GLN A 88 -10.88 -2.05 43.89
C GLN A 88 -11.96 -1.44 42.96
N ALA A 89 -12.73 -0.47 43.47
CA ALA A 89 -13.68 0.30 42.67
C ALA A 89 -12.94 1.30 41.75
N VAL A 90 -13.34 1.36 40.48
CA VAL A 90 -12.74 2.25 39.46
C VAL A 90 -13.81 3.05 38.74
N LYS A 91 -13.43 4.25 38.27
CA LYS A 91 -14.29 5.11 37.45
C LYS A 91 -14.03 4.85 35.97
N SER A 92 -14.99 5.21 35.12
CA SER A 92 -14.80 5.18 33.66
C SER A 92 -13.61 6.06 33.25
N GLY A 93 -12.78 5.56 32.34
CA GLY A 93 -11.57 6.24 31.87
C GLY A 93 -10.33 6.10 32.77
N ALA A 94 -10.42 5.37 33.89
CA ALA A 94 -9.25 5.09 34.72
C ALA A 94 -8.24 4.19 33.99
N LEU A 95 -6.95 4.51 34.10
CA LEU A 95 -5.86 3.68 33.58
C LEU A 95 -5.71 2.43 34.45
N LEU A 96 -6.11 1.27 33.92
CA LEU A 96 -6.02 0.00 34.63
C LEU A 96 -4.66 -0.67 34.46
N ALA A 97 -4.15 -0.67 33.22
CA ALA A 97 -2.86 -1.23 32.84
C ALA A 97 -2.26 -0.44 31.67
N GLN A 98 -0.93 -0.34 31.65
CA GLN A 98 -0.17 0.23 30.54
C GLN A 98 0.62 -0.88 29.85
N LEU A 99 0.52 -0.97 28.53
CA LEU A 99 1.31 -1.89 27.71
C LEU A 99 2.69 -1.29 27.38
N ASP A 100 3.69 -2.11 27.08
CA ASP A 100 4.97 -1.62 26.56
C ASP A 100 4.75 -1.02 25.16
N THR A 101 5.04 0.27 25.02
CA THR A 101 4.82 1.04 23.80
C THR A 101 6.10 1.26 22.98
N LYS A 102 7.24 0.69 23.36
CA LYS A 102 8.53 0.99 22.69
C LYS A 102 8.51 0.73 21.19
N ASP A 103 7.98 -0.43 20.78
CA ASP A 103 7.90 -0.79 19.36
C ASP A 103 6.91 0.09 18.61
N ALA A 104 5.72 0.34 19.19
CA ALA A 104 4.74 1.24 18.60
C ALA A 104 5.29 2.68 18.45
N GLN A 105 6.01 3.19 19.46
CA GLN A 105 6.68 4.48 19.40
C GLN A 105 7.79 4.50 18.35
N LYS A 106 8.53 3.39 18.19
CA LYS A 106 9.54 3.26 17.14
C LYS A 106 8.88 3.33 15.76
N THR A 107 7.80 2.57 15.53
CA THR A 107 7.05 2.62 14.27
C THR A 107 6.52 4.02 13.97
N VAL A 108 6.01 4.74 14.97
CA VAL A 108 5.57 6.13 14.80
C VAL A 108 6.73 7.04 14.41
N ARG A 109 7.89 6.93 15.08
CA ARG A 109 9.10 7.71 14.72
C ARG A 109 9.62 7.39 13.32
N ASP A 110 9.62 6.12 12.94
CA ASP A 110 10.05 5.68 11.62
C ASP A 110 9.10 6.25 10.54
N ALA A 111 7.78 6.22 10.79
CA ALA A 111 6.78 6.80 9.90
C ALA A 111 6.91 8.34 9.79
N GLN A 112 7.20 9.03 10.90
CA GLN A 112 7.44 10.48 10.91
C GLN A 112 8.68 10.84 10.09
N THR A 113 9.79 10.11 10.28
CA THR A 113 11.02 10.30 9.50
C THR A 113 10.79 10.05 8.02
N SER A 114 10.01 9.02 7.68
CA SER A 114 9.66 8.70 6.29
C SER A 114 8.81 9.80 5.66
N LEU A 115 7.86 10.36 6.40
CA LEU A 115 7.04 11.49 5.95
C LEU A 115 7.91 12.73 5.71
N GLU A 116 8.77 13.09 6.65
CA GLU A 116 9.69 14.23 6.52
C GLU A 116 10.61 14.08 5.29
N SER A 117 11.15 12.88 5.08
CA SER A 117 11.98 12.58 3.91
C SER A 117 11.22 12.73 2.60
N ALA A 118 9.97 12.26 2.55
CA ALA A 118 9.11 12.42 1.38
C ALA A 118 8.75 13.89 1.13
N GLN A 119 8.53 14.66 2.19
CA GLN A 119 8.25 16.10 2.11
C GLN A 119 9.46 16.86 1.54
N LEU A 120 10.67 16.59 2.04
CA LEU A 120 11.91 17.18 1.53
C LEU A 120 12.17 16.80 0.06
N ALA A 121 11.84 15.57 -0.35
CA ALA A 121 11.96 15.15 -1.74
C ALA A 121 10.97 15.92 -2.65
N LEU A 122 9.74 16.10 -2.19
CA LEU A 122 8.73 16.88 -2.90
C LEU A 122 9.15 18.35 -3.01
N ASP A 123 9.66 18.95 -1.94
CA ASP A 123 10.13 20.33 -1.95
C ASP A 123 11.30 20.51 -2.92
N LYS A 124 12.24 19.56 -2.97
CA LYS A 124 13.34 19.58 -3.97
C LYS A 124 12.84 19.49 -5.41
N LEU A 125 11.76 18.74 -5.66
CA LEU A 125 11.16 18.62 -6.99
C LEU A 125 10.32 19.85 -7.37
N ASN A 126 9.71 20.50 -6.39
CA ASN A 126 8.91 21.72 -6.58
C ASN A 126 9.75 22.99 -6.59
N GLN A 127 11.02 22.93 -6.21
CA GLN A 127 11.92 24.06 -6.37
C GLN A 127 11.99 24.41 -7.85
N PRO A 128 11.80 25.70 -8.22
CA PRO A 128 11.92 26.13 -9.60
C PRO A 128 13.29 25.73 -10.14
N ALA A 129 13.35 25.44 -11.44
CA ALA A 129 14.61 25.15 -12.11
C ALA A 129 15.65 26.21 -11.71
N ASP A 130 16.84 25.75 -11.31
CA ASP A 130 17.95 26.61 -10.90
C ASP A 130 18.05 27.78 -11.87
N GLU A 131 18.11 29.01 -11.36
CA GLU A 131 18.13 30.23 -12.17
C GLU A 131 19.28 30.16 -13.21
N LEU A 132 20.37 29.48 -12.84
CA LEU A 132 21.47 29.15 -13.73
C LEU A 132 21.07 28.27 -14.92
N SER A 133 20.20 27.26 -14.72
CA SER A 133 19.70 26.38 -15.78
C SER A 133 18.78 27.12 -16.75
N ILE A 134 17.95 28.03 -16.23
CA ILE A 134 17.11 28.92 -17.07
C ILE A 134 18.02 29.82 -17.89
N LEU A 135 18.98 30.50 -17.26
CA LEU A 135 19.91 31.40 -17.94
C LEU A 135 20.77 30.68 -19.00
N GLN A 136 21.20 29.45 -18.74
CA GLN A 136 21.90 28.62 -19.74
C GLN A 136 21.01 28.28 -20.94
N SER A 137 19.74 27.99 -20.69
CA SER A 137 18.76 27.68 -21.74
C SER A 137 18.46 28.93 -22.58
N GLU A 138 18.31 30.09 -21.95
CA GLU A 138 18.14 31.38 -22.63
C GLU A 138 19.35 31.74 -23.49
N ASN A 139 20.57 31.60 -22.97
CA ASN A 139 21.80 31.84 -23.74
C ASN A 139 21.91 30.90 -24.95
N SER A 140 21.56 29.62 -24.77
CA SER A 140 21.56 28.65 -25.87
C SER A 140 20.52 29.00 -26.95
N LEU A 141 19.36 29.51 -26.54
CA LEU A 141 18.33 29.99 -27.46
C LEU A 141 18.81 31.22 -28.25
N ILE A 142 19.43 32.19 -27.59
CA ILE A 142 19.99 33.39 -28.24
C ILE A 142 21.05 32.98 -29.27
N GLN A 143 21.99 32.09 -28.91
CA GLN A 143 23.01 31.60 -29.83
C GLN A 143 22.41 30.87 -31.05
N ALA A 144 21.36 30.08 -30.84
CA ALA A 144 20.66 29.41 -31.92
C ALA A 144 19.94 30.41 -32.86
N GLN A 145 19.35 31.47 -32.31
CA GLN A 145 18.73 32.55 -33.07
C GLN A 145 19.75 33.35 -33.88
N GLU A 146 20.88 33.72 -33.29
CA GLU A 146 21.98 34.40 -33.98
C GLU A 146 22.55 33.54 -35.11
N SER A 147 22.73 32.24 -34.86
CA SER A 147 23.19 31.29 -35.88
C SER A 147 22.21 31.17 -37.04
N LYS A 148 20.91 31.13 -36.74
CA LYS A 148 19.86 31.14 -37.76
C LYS A 148 19.90 32.41 -38.60
N GLN A 149 19.96 33.58 -37.97
CA GLN A 149 20.02 34.86 -38.69
C GLN A 149 21.26 34.96 -39.58
N SER A 150 22.42 34.51 -39.08
CA SER A 150 23.66 34.47 -39.87
C SER A 150 23.53 33.55 -41.09
N ALA A 151 22.88 32.40 -40.94
CA ALA A 151 22.61 31.49 -42.05
C ALA A 151 21.65 32.10 -43.09
N GLU A 152 20.60 32.80 -42.64
CA GLU A 152 19.66 33.52 -43.52
C GLU A 152 20.37 34.63 -44.31
N ASN A 153 21.17 35.46 -43.64
CA ASN A 153 21.96 36.51 -44.29
C ASN A 153 22.99 35.94 -45.28
N SER A 154 23.63 34.82 -44.93
CA SER A 154 24.59 34.14 -45.82
C SER A 154 23.90 33.57 -47.05
N LEU A 155 22.68 33.05 -46.89
CA LEU A 155 21.88 32.53 -47.99
C LEU A 155 21.43 33.66 -48.93
N GLU A 156 20.92 34.76 -48.39
CA GLU A 156 20.55 35.96 -49.17
C GLU A 156 21.74 36.47 -49.98
N LYS A 157 22.90 36.63 -49.33
CA LYS A 157 24.12 37.05 -50.02
C LYS A 157 24.53 36.07 -51.12
N ALA A 158 24.43 34.76 -50.88
CA ALA A 158 24.76 33.77 -51.90
C ALA A 158 23.83 33.85 -53.13
N TYR A 159 22.54 34.16 -52.93
CA TYR A 159 21.60 34.40 -54.04
C TYR A 159 21.99 35.65 -54.83
N ASP A 160 22.29 36.76 -54.15
CA ASP A 160 22.71 38.00 -54.79
C ASP A 160 24.02 37.84 -55.56
N ASP A 161 25.02 37.20 -54.95
CA ASP A 161 26.31 36.91 -55.57
C ASP A 161 26.13 36.03 -56.82
N ALA A 162 25.28 35.00 -56.75
CA ALA A 162 24.98 34.14 -57.89
C ALA A 162 24.23 34.89 -59.01
N PHE A 163 23.24 35.70 -58.65
CA PHE A 163 22.50 36.52 -59.61
C PHE A 163 23.42 37.52 -60.32
N ASN A 164 24.29 38.20 -59.56
CA ASN A 164 25.26 39.14 -60.10
C ASN A 164 26.29 38.43 -60.99
N ALA A 165 26.78 37.26 -60.61
CA ALA A 165 27.71 36.49 -61.42
C ALA A 165 27.10 36.08 -62.76
N VAL A 166 25.87 35.56 -62.78
CA VAL A 166 25.16 35.19 -64.01
C VAL A 166 24.86 36.42 -64.86
N SER A 167 24.40 37.51 -64.24
CA SER A 167 24.09 38.76 -64.94
C SER A 167 25.33 39.36 -65.59
N ASN A 168 26.45 39.43 -64.87
CA ASN A 168 27.71 39.94 -65.40
C ASN A 168 28.24 39.04 -66.54
N ALA A 169 28.20 37.71 -66.38
CA ALA A 169 28.60 36.81 -67.44
C ALA A 169 27.77 36.99 -68.72
N PHE A 170 26.47 37.23 -68.58
CA PHE A 170 25.60 37.52 -69.73
C PHE A 170 25.89 38.89 -70.35
N ILE A 171 26.16 39.92 -69.54
CA ILE A 171 26.50 41.28 -70.00
C ILE A 171 27.86 41.31 -70.72
N ASP A 172 28.82 40.52 -70.27
CA ASP A 172 30.19 40.48 -70.82
C ASP A 172 30.27 39.67 -72.13
N LEU A 173 29.36 38.72 -72.34
CA LEU A 173 29.39 37.78 -73.48
C LEU A 173 29.45 38.46 -74.85
N PRO A 174 28.65 39.52 -75.15
CA PRO A 174 28.76 40.26 -76.41
C PRO A 174 30.15 40.89 -76.61
N GLY A 175 30.76 41.43 -75.55
CA GLY A 175 32.09 42.03 -75.61
C GLY A 175 33.17 41.00 -75.91
N VAL A 176 33.11 39.85 -75.23
CA VAL A 176 34.01 38.71 -75.48
C VAL A 176 33.85 38.21 -76.91
N MET A 177 32.61 38.08 -77.40
CA MET A 177 32.35 37.59 -78.75
C MET A 177 32.83 38.54 -79.83
N SER A 178 32.68 39.86 -79.62
CA SER A 178 33.24 40.88 -80.50
C SER A 178 34.76 40.91 -80.46
N GLY A 179 35.38 40.70 -79.30
CA GLY A 179 36.83 40.59 -79.17
C GLY A 179 37.39 39.38 -79.93
N LEU A 180 36.73 38.22 -79.80
CA LEU A 180 37.07 37.01 -80.55
C LEU A 180 36.90 37.18 -82.05
N ASP A 181 35.79 37.80 -82.49
CA ASP A 181 35.55 38.11 -83.91
C ASP A 181 36.68 38.98 -84.48
N ASN A 182 37.05 40.05 -83.77
CA ASN A 182 38.14 40.92 -84.18
C ASN A 182 39.49 40.18 -84.19
N LEU A 183 39.75 39.31 -83.21
CA LEU A 183 40.99 38.56 -83.14
C LEU A 183 41.13 37.60 -84.34
N LEU A 184 40.05 36.88 -84.68
CA LEU A 184 40.08 35.81 -85.68
C LEU A 184 39.82 36.32 -87.10
N TYR A 185 38.89 37.24 -87.28
CA TYR A 185 38.35 37.57 -88.60
C TYR A 185 38.61 39.00 -89.06
N ALA A 186 39.17 39.87 -88.21
CA ALA A 186 39.67 41.16 -88.69
C ALA A 186 40.84 40.98 -89.66
N LYS A 187 41.17 42.06 -90.36
CA LYS A 187 42.25 42.12 -91.36
C LYS A 187 43.39 43.00 -90.86
N THR A 188 43.90 42.66 -89.69
CA THR A 188 44.86 43.50 -88.94
C THR A 188 46.26 43.42 -89.53
N PHE A 189 46.67 42.23 -89.97
CA PHE A 189 48.04 41.98 -90.44
C PHE A 189 48.18 42.07 -91.97
N ASP A 190 47.11 41.79 -92.71
CA ASP A 190 47.07 41.84 -94.18
C ASP A 190 45.65 42.18 -94.66
N ARG A 191 45.53 43.10 -95.63
CA ARG A 191 44.22 43.57 -96.14
C ARG A 191 43.50 42.52 -97.00
N ASN A 192 44.21 41.50 -97.47
CA ASN A 192 43.66 40.50 -98.39
C ASN A 192 43.27 39.17 -97.72
N GLN A 193 43.59 38.97 -96.44
CA GLN A 193 43.31 37.73 -95.70
C GLN A 193 42.86 38.05 -94.27
N GLN A 194 42.07 37.17 -93.66
CA GLN A 194 41.65 37.30 -92.26
C GLN A 194 42.80 36.93 -91.30
N ASN A 195 42.76 37.41 -90.06
CA ASN A 195 43.79 37.14 -89.05
C ASN A 195 44.01 35.63 -88.83
N VAL A 196 42.94 34.83 -88.81
CA VAL A 196 43.00 33.37 -88.63
C VAL A 196 43.73 32.68 -89.78
N GLU A 197 43.56 33.17 -91.01
CA GLU A 197 44.30 32.69 -92.18
C GLU A 197 45.77 33.12 -92.12
N TRP A 198 46.02 34.37 -91.70
CA TRP A 198 47.38 34.87 -91.51
C TRP A 198 48.15 34.06 -90.46
N TYR A 199 47.52 33.76 -89.31
CA TYR A 199 48.11 32.93 -88.26
C TYR A 199 48.42 31.51 -88.75
N ALA A 200 47.48 30.89 -89.47
CA ALA A 200 47.68 29.56 -90.04
C ALA A 200 48.81 29.55 -91.08
N ASN A 201 48.87 30.57 -91.94
CA ASN A 201 49.92 30.72 -92.95
C ASN A 201 51.31 30.86 -92.31
N GLU A 202 51.47 31.66 -91.26
CA GLU A 202 52.76 31.78 -90.59
C GLU A 202 53.14 30.54 -89.77
N ALA A 203 52.16 29.96 -89.06
CA ALA A 203 52.39 28.71 -88.33
C ALA A 203 52.81 27.58 -89.27
N TYR A 204 52.24 27.49 -90.47
CA TYR A 204 52.59 26.48 -91.48
C TYR A 204 54.02 26.62 -92.00
N LYS A 205 54.52 27.86 -92.16
CA LYS A 205 55.92 28.11 -92.53
C LYS A 205 56.87 27.69 -91.42
N VAL A 206 56.56 28.02 -90.17
CA VAL A 206 57.40 27.71 -89.01
C VAL A 206 57.40 26.21 -88.68
N SER A 207 56.27 25.53 -88.88
CA SER A 207 56.10 24.10 -88.60
C SER A 207 56.72 23.16 -89.64
N LYS A 208 57.41 23.71 -90.66
CA LYS A 208 57.94 22.95 -91.82
C LYS A 208 56.83 22.20 -92.56
N ALA A 209 55.74 22.88 -92.87
CA ALA A 209 54.63 22.37 -93.66
C ALA A 209 53.80 21.25 -92.96
N ASP A 210 53.66 21.29 -91.63
CA ASP A 210 52.80 20.35 -90.90
C ASP A 210 51.31 20.60 -91.25
N PRO A 211 50.59 19.61 -91.82
CA PRO A 211 49.19 19.75 -92.19
C PRO A 211 48.24 19.95 -90.99
N LYS A 212 48.66 19.62 -89.76
CA LYS A 212 47.85 19.82 -88.56
C LYS A 212 47.49 21.29 -88.30
N VAL A 213 48.29 22.22 -88.80
CA VAL A 213 48.00 23.67 -88.68
C VAL A 213 46.64 24.02 -89.25
N TRP A 214 46.29 23.43 -90.41
CA TRP A 214 44.99 23.64 -91.04
C TRP A 214 43.85 22.97 -90.27
N GLN A 215 44.09 21.80 -89.69
CA GLN A 215 43.12 21.14 -88.81
C GLN A 215 42.81 21.97 -87.57
N TYR A 216 43.81 22.61 -86.97
CA TYR A 216 43.60 23.51 -85.84
C TYR A 216 42.85 24.78 -86.23
N ARG A 217 43.18 25.39 -87.37
CA ARG A 217 42.42 26.52 -87.93
C ARG A 217 40.95 26.17 -88.10
N ASP A 218 40.67 25.04 -88.76
CA ASP A 218 39.30 24.59 -89.02
C ASP A 218 38.56 24.28 -87.71
N GLY A 219 39.26 23.70 -86.74
CA GLY A 219 38.74 23.49 -85.40
C GLY A 219 38.38 24.80 -84.69
N VAL A 220 39.21 25.84 -84.80
CA VAL A 220 38.93 27.17 -84.23
C VAL A 220 37.70 27.81 -84.88
N ASN A 221 37.61 27.79 -86.21
CA ASN A 221 36.45 28.34 -86.92
C ASN A 221 35.17 27.58 -86.56
N GLY A 222 35.20 26.24 -86.58
CA GLY A 222 34.05 25.43 -86.22
C GLY A 222 33.60 25.63 -84.77
N ALA A 223 34.53 25.76 -83.83
CA ALA A 223 34.21 26.04 -82.43
C ALA A 223 33.59 27.44 -82.26
N TYR A 224 34.09 28.44 -82.98
CA TYR A 224 33.54 29.79 -82.96
C TYR A 224 32.11 29.84 -83.53
N ASP A 225 31.87 29.17 -84.66
CA ASP A 225 30.56 29.13 -85.29
C ASP A 225 29.51 28.49 -84.38
N ILE A 226 29.86 27.35 -83.76
CA ILE A 226 29.02 26.69 -82.75
C ILE A 226 28.72 27.64 -81.59
N ALA A 227 29.72 28.36 -81.08
CA ALA A 227 29.57 29.31 -79.97
C ALA A 227 28.73 30.55 -80.34
N ARG A 228 28.59 30.88 -81.63
CA ARG A 228 27.76 31.99 -82.13
C ARG A 228 26.31 31.60 -82.32
N GLU A 229 26.05 30.33 -82.60
CA GLU A 229 24.72 29.77 -82.87
C GLU A 229 24.01 29.23 -81.62
N SER A 230 24.72 29.13 -80.49
CA SER A 230 24.20 28.68 -79.19
C SER A 230 23.78 29.83 -78.28
#